data_AF-A0A6P2ECB9-F1
#
_entry.id   AF-A0A6P2ECB9-F1
#
_cell.length_a   1.000
_cell.length_b   1.000
_cell.length_c   1.000
_cell.angle_alpha   90.00
_cell.angle_beta   90.00
_cell.angle_gamma   90.00
#
_symmetry.space_group_name_H-M   'P 1'
#
loop_
_entity.id
_entity.type
_entity.pdbx_description
1 polymer ?
#
loop_
_entity_poly.entity_id
_entity_poly.type
_entity_poly.pdbx_seq_one_letter_code
_entity_poly.pdbx_strand_id
1 'polypeptide(L)' 'MAYELLRIIAGASLPMTLSSEADIENLRVLRDAGYVKVELPPQGRPASAVVTALTPLGRTAMRYFGGG' A
#
# COMPACT_ATOMS: atom_id res chain seq x y z
N MET A 1 6.37 3.42 8.02
CA MET A 1 7.26 2.52 7.25
C MET A 1 6.41 1.72 6.27
N ALA A 2 6.90 1.49 5.04
CA ALA A 2 6.11 0.85 3.97
C ALA A 2 5.58 -0.54 4.35
N TYR A 3 6.34 -1.33 5.12
CA TYR A 3 5.90 -2.66 5.55
C TYR A 3 4.71 -2.63 6.53
N GLU A 4 4.71 -1.71 7.50
CA GLU A 4 3.58 -1.56 8.43
C GLU A 4 2.30 -1.19 7.68
N LEU A 5 2.41 -0.36 6.64
CA LEU A 5 1.29 -0.03 5.77
C LEU A 5 0.80 -1.26 4.98
N LEU A 6 1.71 -2.11 4.50
CA LEU A 6 1.36 -3.37 3.85
C LEU A 6 0.59 -4.31 4.80
N ARG A 7 0.97 -4.35 6.08
CA ARG A 7 0.25 -5.12 7.11
C ARG A 7 -1.17 -4.61 7.33
N ILE A 8 -1.33 -3.30 7.43
CA ILE A 8 -2.65 -2.66 7.56
C ILE A 8 -3.52 -3.01 6.34
N ILE A 9 -3.00 -2.86 5.13
CA ILE A 9 -3.70 -3.18 3.88
C ILE A 9 -4.12 -4.65 3.83
N ALA A 10 -3.28 -5.57 4.34
CA ALA A 10 -3.59 -7.00 4.35
C ALA A 10 -4.71 -7.38 5.33
N GLY A 11 -4.90 -6.61 6.41
CA GLY A 11 -5.98 -6.80 7.39
C GLY A 11 -7.22 -5.94 7.12
N ALA A 12 -7.14 -4.95 6.23
CA ALA A 12 -8.23 -4.05 5.91
C ALA A 12 -9.20 -4.65 4.89
N SER A 13 -10.44 -4.14 4.89
CA SER A 13 -11.35 -4.36 3.76
C SER A 13 -10.99 -3.42 2.62
N LEU A 14 -10.90 -3.95 1.41
CA LEU A 14 -10.59 -3.20 0.20
C LEU A 14 -11.87 -2.95 -0.62
N PRO A 15 -12.01 -1.79 -1.29
CA PRO A 15 -11.00 -0.73 -1.43
C PRO A 15 -10.81 0.12 -0.17
N MET A 16 -9.58 0.57 0.07
CA MET A 16 -9.20 1.41 1.21
C MET A 16 -8.64 2.75 0.73
N THR A 17 -9.08 3.85 1.33
CA THR A 17 -8.63 5.21 1.00
C THR A 17 -7.65 5.74 2.03
N LEU A 18 -6.53 6.29 1.57
CA LEU A 18 -5.47 6.87 2.39
C LEU A 18 -5.24 8.33 1.97
N SER A 19 -5.28 9.25 2.92
CA SER A 19 -5.12 10.69 2.67
C SER A 19 -3.83 11.27 3.25
N SER A 20 -3.09 10.46 4.00
CA SER A 20 -1.82 10.85 4.63
C SER A 20 -0.70 10.86 3.58
N GLU A 21 0.02 11.97 3.46
CA GLU A 21 1.12 12.12 2.51
C GLU A 21 2.21 11.06 2.72
N ALA A 22 2.53 10.74 3.98
CA ALA A 22 3.48 9.69 4.32
C ALA A 22 3.00 8.30 3.87
N ASP A 23 1.70 8.02 3.97
CA ASP A 23 1.14 6.75 3.51
C ASP A 23 1.10 6.68 1.99
N ILE A 24 0.81 7.79 1.32
CA ILE A 24 0.81 7.91 -0.14
C ILE A 24 2.22 7.67 -0.70
N GLU A 25 3.26 8.22 -0.08
CA GLU A 25 4.66 7.95 -0.45
C GLU A 25 5.02 6.47 -0.25
N ASN A 26 4.63 5.87 0.88
CA ASN A 26 4.82 4.44 1.10
C ASN A 26 4.05 3.57 0.07
N LEU A 27 2.84 3.97 -0.30
CA LEU A 27 2.05 3.31 -1.34
C LEU A 27 2.71 3.37 -2.71
N ARG A 28 3.39 4.48 -3.06
CA ARG A 28 4.19 4.56 -4.30
C ARG A 28 5.24 3.47 -4.33
N VAL A 29 5.98 3.29 -3.24
CA VAL A 29 7.02 2.25 -3.11
C VAL A 29 6.41 0.85 -3.19
N LEU A 30 5.32 0.59 -2.47
CA LEU A 30 4.64 -0.72 -2.48
C LEU A 30 4.04 -1.05 -3.87
N ARG A 31 3.52 -0.05 -4.57
CA ARG A 31 3.01 -0.19 -5.94
C ARG A 31 4.13 -0.48 -6.93
N ASP A 32 5.22 0.28 -6.84
CA ASP A 32 6.39 0.13 -7.72
C ASP A 32 7.02 -1.26 -7.55
N ALA A 33 7.08 -1.76 -6.32
CA ALA A 33 7.48 -3.13 -6.00
C ALA A 33 6.46 -4.22 -6.41
N GLY A 34 5.27 -3.84 -6.89
CA GLY A 34 4.22 -4.76 -7.33
C GLY A 34 3.44 -5.45 -6.20
N TYR A 35 3.51 -4.95 -4.97
CA TYR A 35 2.83 -5.54 -3.80
C TYR A 35 1.35 -5.17 -3.71
N VAL A 36 0.96 -4.00 -4.22
CA VAL A 36 -0.42 -3.49 -4.14
C VAL A 36 -0.86 -2.88 -5.46
N LYS A 37 -2.17 -2.94 -5.73
CA LYS A 37 -2.83 -2.11 -6.74
C LYS A 37 -3.41 -0.89 -6.04
N VAL A 38 -2.95 0.28 -6.46
CA VAL A 38 -3.36 1.56 -5.87
C VAL A 38 -3.52 2.60 -6.97
N GLU A 39 -4.61 3.36 -6.88
CA GLU A 39 -4.82 4.58 -7.63
C GLU A 39 -4.21 5.73 -6.80
N LEU A 40 -3.11 6.26 -7.30
CA LEU A 40 -2.39 7.35 -6.65
C LEU A 40 -2.76 8.68 -7.32
N PRO A 41 -2.88 9.76 -6.53
CA PRO A 41 -3.13 11.07 -7.09
C PRO A 41 -1.94 11.55 -7.93
N PRO A 42 -2.19 12.45 -8.89
CA PRO A 42 -1.13 13.12 -9.62
C PRO A 42 -0.16 13.85 -8.66
N GLN A 43 1.13 13.80 -8.98
CA GLN A 43 2.18 14.43 -8.16
C GLN A 43 1.91 15.93 -8.00
N GLY A 44 2.04 16.43 -6.76
CA GLY A 44 1.85 17.85 -6.45
C GLY A 44 0.42 18.27 -6.10
N ARG A 45 -0.52 17.32 -5.91
CA ARG A 45 -1.83 17.62 -5.32
C ARG A 45 -2.06 16.86 -4.02
N PRO A 46 -2.54 17.53 -2.94
CA PRO A 46 -3.06 16.83 -1.77
C PRO A 46 -4.35 16.14 -2.18
N ALA A 47 -4.26 14.84 -2.46
CA ALA A 47 -5.39 14.01 -2.81
C ALA A 47 -5.21 12.62 -2.21
N SER A 48 -6.31 11.92 -2.02
CA SER A 48 -6.29 10.60 -1.42
C SER A 48 -5.86 9.54 -2.44
N ALA A 49 -5.12 8.54 -1.99
CA ALA A 49 -4.82 7.34 -2.74
C ALA A 49 -5.84 6.24 -2.39
N VAL A 50 -6.22 5.43 -3.37
CA VAL A 50 -7.18 4.33 -3.20
C VAL A 50 -6.51 3.01 -3.48
N VAL A 51 -6.34 2.18 -2.46
CA VAL A 51 -5.83 0.82 -2.59
C VAL A 51 -6.99 -0.09 -2.97
N THR A 52 -6.91 -0.73 -4.13
CA THR A 52 -7.99 -1.57 -4.67
C THR A 52 -7.74 -3.05 -4.46
N ALA A 53 -6.47 -3.48 -4.38
CA ALA A 53 -6.12 -4.87 -4.14
C ALA A 53 -4.72 -5.03 -3.54
N LEU A 54 -4.58 -6.05 -2.69
CA LEU A 54 -3.28 -6.65 -2.34
C LEU A 54 -2.93 -7.71 -3.39
N THR A 55 -1.74 -7.64 -3.99
CA THR A 55 -1.33 -8.63 -4.99
C THR A 55 -0.88 -9.93 -4.33
N PRO A 56 -0.83 -11.06 -5.07
CA PRO A 56 -0.23 -12.29 -4.56
C PRO A 56 1.21 -12.09 -4.07
N LEU A 57 1.98 -11.25 -4.75
CA LEU A 57 3.35 -10.90 -4.35
C LEU A 57 3.36 -10.16 -3.00
N GLY A 58 2.50 -9.16 -2.81
CA GLY A 58 2.37 -8.45 -1.54
C GLY A 58 1.98 -9.36 -0.39
N ARG A 59 1.06 -10.32 -0.64
CA ARG A 59 0.67 -11.34 0.34
C ARG A 59 1.81 -12.30 0.67
N THR A 60 2.65 -12.65 -0.30
CA THR A 60 3.86 -13.45 -0.06
C THR A 60 4.88 -12.64 0.74
N ALA A 61 5.12 -11.39 0.37
CA ALA A 61 6.06 -10.49 1.05
C ALA A 61 5.73 -10.35 2.54
N MET A 62 4.43 -10.26 2.88
CA MET A 62 3.93 -10.28 4.26
C MET A 62 4.39 -11.50 5.09
N ARG A 63 4.59 -12.66 4.46
CA ARG A 63 5.06 -13.88 5.15
C ARG A 63 6.57 -13.84 5.42
N TYR A 64 7.33 -13.17 4.56
CA TYR A 64 8.79 -13.05 4.70
C TYR A 64 9.21 -11.95 5.67
N PHE A 65 8.46 -10.85 5.72
CA PHE A 65 8.75 -9.74 6.63
C PHE A 65 8.23 -9.95 8.07
N GLY A 66 7.50 -11.03 8.33
CA GLY A 66 6.94 -11.37 9.65
C GLY A 66 7.57 -12.60 10.33
N GLY A 67 8.57 -13.22 9.71
CA GLY A 67 9.30 -14.37 10.25
C GLY A 67 10.70 -13.96 10.68
N GLY A 68 10.80 -13.35 11.86
CA GLY A 68 12.05 -13.04 12.56
C GLY A 68 11.83 -13.19 14.05
#